data_AF-A0AAV6CVV1-F1
#
_entry.id   AF-A0AAV6CVV1-F1
#
_cell.length_a   1.000
_cell.length_b   1.000
_cell.length_c   1.000
_cell.angle_alpha   90.00
_cell.angle_beta   90.00
_cell.angle_gamma   90.00
#
_symmetry.space_group_name_H-M   'P 1'
#
loop_
_entity.id
_entity.type
_entity.pdbx_description
1 polymer ?
#
loop_
_entity_poly.entity_id
_entity_poly.type
_entity_poly.pdbx_seq_one_letter_code
_entity_poly.pdbx_strand_id
1 'polypeptide(L)' 'MSQEALAKRAGISRGYLARLETARRDPTLTVIEKLAKALKAKLADLVK' A
#
# COMPACT_ATOMS: atom_id res chain seq x y z
N MET A 1 0.04 1.56 13.11
CA MET A 1 0.25 2.63 12.10
C MET A 1 -1.11 3.00 11.53
N SER A 2 -1.44 4.29 11.37
CA SER A 2 -2.70 4.69 10.73
C SER A 2 -2.60 4.62 9.20
N GLN A 3 -3.74 4.51 8.50
CA GLN A 3 -3.79 4.61 7.03
C GLN A 3 -3.13 5.90 6.53
N GLU A 4 -3.34 7.02 7.22
CA GLU A 4 -2.81 8.32 6.83
C GLU A 4 -1.28 8.36 6.92
N ALA A 5 -0.72 7.78 7.98
CA ALA A 5 0.72 7.63 8.13
C ALA A 5 1.32 6.68 7.08
N LEU A 6 0.65 5.56 6.78
CA LEU A 6 1.09 4.63 5.74
C LEU A 6 1.04 5.27 4.35
N ALA A 7 -0.06 5.93 4.00
CA ALA A 7 -0.26 6.59 2.72
C ALA A 7 0.82 7.66 2.49
N LYS A 8 1.09 8.49 3.52
CA LYS A 8 2.19 9.47 3.49
C LYS A 8 3.54 8.80 3.27
N ARG A 9 3.83 7.70 3.98
CA ARG A 9 5.11 6.99 3.86
C ARG A 9 5.27 6.26 2.52
N ALA A 10 4.19 5.76 1.95
CA ALA A 10 4.18 5.08 0.65
C ALA A 10 4.08 6.06 -0.54
N GLY A 11 3.84 7.35 -0.28
CA GLY A 11 3.68 8.36 -1.33
C GLY A 11 2.41 8.15 -2.17
N ILE A 12 1.31 7.76 -1.53
CA ILE A 12 0.00 7.60 -2.16
C ILE A 12 -1.08 8.35 -1.36
N SER A 13 -2.26 8.56 -1.94
CA SER A 13 -3.36 9.20 -1.21
C SER A 13 -4.01 8.24 -0.21
N ARG A 14 -4.48 8.77 0.92
CA ARG A 14 -5.25 8.00 1.92
C ARG A 14 -6.48 7.32 1.30
N GLY A 15 -7.19 8.04 0.42
CA GLY A 15 -8.35 7.49 -0.28
C GLY A 15 -8.00 6.35 -1.24
N TYR A 16 -6.83 6.40 -1.89
CA TYR A 16 -6.35 5.29 -2.70
C TYR A 16 -5.98 4.08 -1.84
N LEU A 17 -5.30 4.29 -0.71
CA LEU A 17 -5.00 3.21 0.25
C LEU A 17 -6.29 2.53 0.77
N ALA A 18 -7.30 3.30 1.16
CA ALA A 18 -8.59 2.75 1.62
C ALA A 18 -9.29 1.90 0.54
N ARG A 19 -9.14 2.26 -0.73
CA ARG A 19 -9.67 1.46 -1.86
C ARG A 19 -8.89 0.16 -2.08
N LEU A 20 -7.58 0.17 -1.85
CA LEU A 20 -6.75 -1.03 -1.92
C LEU A 20 -7.12 -2.01 -0.80
N GLU A 21 -7.28 -1.52 0.42
CA GLU A 21 -7.64 -2.35 1.58
C GLU A 21 -9.04 -2.97 1.48
N THR A 22 -9.95 -2.34 0.72
CA THR A 22 -11.30 -2.86 0.45
C THR A 22 -11.38 -3.71 -0.81
N ALA A 23 -10.24 -4.08 -1.41
CA ALA A 23 -10.14 -4.84 -2.67
C ALA A 23 -10.92 -4.23 -3.85
N ARG A 24 -11.17 -2.92 -3.82
CA ARG A 24 -11.93 -2.20 -4.86
C ARG A 24 -11.07 -1.77 -6.05
N ARG A 25 -9.78 -2.11 -6.05
CA ARG A 25 -8.84 -1.77 -7.12
C ARG A 25 -7.63 -2.69 -7.10
N ASP A 26 -7.26 -3.22 -8.25
CA ASP A 26 -5.96 -3.87 -8.43
C ASP A 26 -4.84 -2.82 -8.40
N PRO A 27 -3.89 -2.91 -7.44
CA PRO A 27 -2.70 -2.08 -7.45
C PRO A 27 -1.75 -2.52 -8.58
N THR A 28 -0.95 -1.58 -9.09
CA THR A 28 0.20 -1.94 -9.92
C THR A 28 1.32 -2.50 -9.04
N LEU A 29 2.23 -3.29 -9.62
CA LEU A 29 3.40 -3.81 -8.90
C LEU A 29 4.19 -2.69 -8.20
N THR A 30 4.33 -1.54 -8.85
CA THR A 30 4.97 -0.34 -8.29
C THR A 30 4.30 0.15 -6.99
N VAL A 31 2.97 0.08 -6.90
CA VAL A 31 2.23 0.46 -5.69
C VAL A 31 2.48 -0.57 -4.59
N ILE A 32 2.49 -1.86 -4.92
CA ILE A 32 2.78 -2.92 -3.96
C ILE A 32 4.22 -2.77 -3.41
N GLU A 33 5.20 -2.45 -4.25
CA GLU A 33 6.57 -2.15 -3.83
C GLU A 33 6.67 -0.94 -2.89
N LYS A 34 5.96 0.14 -3.18
CA LYS A 34 5.89 1.33 -2.32
C LYS A 34 5.32 0.98 -0.94
N LEU A 35 4.25 0.18 -0.91
CA LEU A 35 3.62 -0.28 0.32
C LEU A 35 4.53 -1.21 1.12
N ALA A 36 5.20 -2.18 0.46
CA ALA A 36 6.14 -3.08 1.11
C ALA A 36 7.30 -2.30 1.76
N LYS A 37 7.91 -1.34 1.05
CA LYS A 37 8.94 -0.44 1.59
C LYS A 37 8.42 0.39 2.77
N ALA A 38 7.20 0.93 2.66
CA ALA A 38 6.58 1.69 3.74
C ALA A 38 6.21 0.84 4.96
N LEU A 39 5.94 -0.45 4.78
CA LEU A 39 5.65 -1.41 5.84
C LEU A 39 6.91 -2.06 6.43
N LYS A 40 8.08 -1.91 5.78
CA LYS A 40 9.28 -2.71 6.06
C LYS A 40 9.02 -4.21 5.93
N ALA A 41 8.14 -4.60 5.01
CA ALA A 41 7.80 -5.98 4.68
C ALA A 41 8.47 -6.40 3.37
N LYS A 42 8.55 -7.71 3.10
CA LYS A 42 9.02 -8.18 1.79
C LYS A 42 7.88 -8.03 0.79
N LEU A 43 8.22 -7.73 -0.47
CA LEU A 43 7.23 -7.65 -1.54
C LEU A 43 6.39 -8.93 -1.64
N ALA A 44 7.04 -10.09 -1.51
CA ALA A 44 6.41 -11.41 -1.53
C ALA A 44 5.30 -11.60 -0.47
N ASP A 45 5.36 -10.85 0.63
CA ASP A 45 4.33 -10.93 1.68
C ASP A 45 3.02 -10.23 1.28
N LEU A 46 3.04 -9.42 0.20
CA LEU A 46 1.90 -8.62 -0.28
C LEU A 46 1.27 -9.14 -1.59
N VAL A 47 1.85 -10.17 -2.23
CA VAL A 47 1.41 -10.72 -3.54
C VAL A 47 0.99 -12.19 -3.46
N LYS A 48 0.37 -12.58 -2.34
CA LYS A 48 -0.17 -13.93 -2.16
C LYS A 48 -1.58 -14.09 -2.72
#